data_AF-A0A1A9I010-F1
#
_entry.id   AF-A0A1A9I010-F1
#
_cell.length_a   1.000
_cell.length_b   1.000
_cell.length_c   1.000
_cell.angle_alpha   90.00
_cell.angle_beta   90.00
_cell.angle_gamma   90.00
#
_symmetry.space_group_name_H-M   'P 1'
#
loop_
_entity.id
_entity.type
_entity.pdbx_description
1 polymer ?
#
loop_
_entity_poly.entity_id
_entity_poly.type
_entity_poly.pdbx_seq_one_letter_code
_entity_poly.pdbx_strand_id
1 'polypeptide(L)'
;MAALRAISISTIAYNILNLPEQITVTGKGTISYQYDAAGNKLQKKVTEGSATKTTDYLGEMIFENNVLQHVAMEEGRICPNGTAFVYDYFLKDHLGNVRAMVQEDKTLLEETHYYPFGLI
;
A
#
# COMPACT_ATOMS: atom_id res chain seq x y z
N MET A 1 4.67 -26.75 10.92
CA MET A 1 5.94 -26.02 10.67
C MET A 1 5.75 -25.23 9.38
N ALA A 2 5.31 -23.97 9.47
CA ALA A 2 5.05 -23.13 8.31
C ALA A 2 6.39 -22.59 7.81
N ALA A 3 6.79 -22.95 6.59
CA ALA A 3 8.00 -22.42 5.97
C ALA A 3 7.79 -20.93 5.69
N LEU A 4 8.60 -20.09 6.35
CA LEU A 4 8.79 -18.70 5.97
C LEU A 4 9.34 -18.70 4.53
N ARG A 5 8.48 -18.46 3.54
CA ARG A 5 8.90 -18.44 2.14
C ARG A 5 9.72 -17.16 1.94
N ALA A 6 11.04 -17.28 2.00
CA ALA A 6 11.95 -16.18 1.75
C ALA A 6 11.62 -15.57 0.39
N ILE A 7 11.21 -14.30 0.39
CA ILE A 7 11.04 -13.52 -0.83
C ILE A 7 12.45 -13.14 -1.28
N SER A 8 12.97 -13.81 -2.30
CA SER A 8 14.27 -13.47 -2.87
C SER A 8 14.10 -12.32 -3.87
N ILE A 9 14.66 -11.16 -3.52
CA ILE A 9 14.78 -10.04 -4.45
C ILE A 9 16.02 -10.28 -5.31
N SER A 10 15.85 -10.26 -6.63
CA SER A 10 16.95 -10.41 -7.58
C SER A 10 17.70 -9.09 -7.78
N THR A 11 16.96 -7.99 -7.99
CA THR A 11 17.52 -6.67 -8.25
C THR A 11 16.62 -5.57 -7.71
N ILE A 12 17.24 -4.46 -7.30
CA ILE A 12 16.59 -3.19 -7.04
C ILE A 12 17.36 -2.14 -7.84
N ALA A 13 16.73 -1.58 -8.86
CA ALA A 13 17.24 -0.45 -9.63
C ALA A 13 16.69 0.86 -9.06
N TYR A 14 17.51 1.90 -9.10
CA TYR A 14 17.23 3.22 -8.55
C TYR A 14 17.28 4.27 -9.66
N ASN A 15 16.43 5.29 -9.54
CA ASN A 15 16.47 6.46 -10.42
C ASN A 15 17.54 7.48 -9.99
N ILE A 16 17.62 8.61 -10.69
CA ILE A 16 18.57 9.70 -10.41
C ILE A 16 18.38 10.39 -9.04
N LEU A 17 17.22 10.23 -8.41
CA LEU A 17 16.93 10.72 -7.05
C LEU A 17 17.30 9.69 -5.97
N ASN A 18 17.93 8.58 -6.37
CA ASN A 18 18.23 7.43 -5.51
C ASN A 18 16.97 6.80 -4.89
N LEU A 19 15.83 6.88 -5.59
CA LEU A 19 14.58 6.23 -5.20
C LEU A 19 14.41 4.90 -5.97
N PRO A 20 13.88 3.83 -5.34
CA PRO A 20 13.64 2.57 -6.05
C PRO A 20 12.69 2.76 -7.23
N GLU A 21 13.16 2.44 -8.43
CA GLU A 21 12.41 2.57 -9.68
C GLU A 21 11.87 1.22 -10.16
N GLN A 22 12.66 0.15 -9.98
CA GLN A 22 12.25 -1.20 -10.34
C GLN A 22 12.81 -2.24 -9.36
N ILE A 23 11.96 -3.15 -8.91
CA ILE A 23 12.32 -4.30 -8.07
C ILE A 23 11.95 -5.56 -8.85
N THR A 24 12.92 -6.47 -9.01
CA THR A 24 12.67 -7.79 -9.61
C THR A 24 12.64 -8.84 -8.50
N VAL A 25 11.54 -9.57 -8.41
CA VAL A 25 11.35 -10.65 -7.44
C VAL A 25 11.56 -11.98 -8.14
N THR A 26 12.54 -12.76 -7.67
CA THR A 26 12.95 -14.01 -8.30
C THR A 26 11.77 -14.97 -8.42
N GLY A 27 11.46 -15.37 -9.65
CA GLY A 27 10.39 -16.33 -9.95
C GLY A 27 8.96 -15.81 -9.73
N LYS A 28 8.76 -14.49 -9.58
CA LYS A 28 7.41 -13.90 -9.46
C LYS A 28 7.14 -12.85 -10.54
N GLY A 29 7.97 -11.82 -10.61
CA GLY A 29 7.68 -10.67 -11.45
C GLY A 29 8.41 -9.41 -11.04
N THR A 30 7.87 -8.26 -11.44
CA THR A 30 8.48 -6.95 -11.21
C THR A 30 7.53 -5.98 -10.53
N ILE A 31 8.10 -5.07 -9.76
CA ILE A 31 7.40 -3.90 -9.22
C ILE A 31 8.13 -2.67 -9.75
N SER A 32 7.44 -1.77 -10.44
CA SER A 32 8.01 -0.49 -10.85
C SER A 32 7.29 0.68 -10.21
N TYR A 33 8.02 1.78 -10.06
CA TYR A 33 7.53 3.01 -9.45
C TYR A 33 7.82 4.21 -10.34
N GLN A 34 6.91 5.17 -10.34
CA GLN A 34 7.11 6.48 -10.95
C GLN A 34 6.98 7.54 -9.87
N TYR A 35 7.82 8.57 -9.97
CA TYR A 35 7.86 9.67 -9.03
C TYR A 35 7.83 11.01 -9.77
N ASP A 36 7.38 12.05 -9.10
CA ASP A 36 7.61 13.41 -9.55
C ASP A 36 9.06 13.85 -9.27
N ALA A 37 9.40 15.07 -9.69
CA ALA A 37 10.73 15.64 -9.48
C ALA A 37 11.04 15.97 -8.00
N ALA A 38 10.02 16.03 -7.13
CA ALA A 38 10.19 16.21 -5.69
C ALA A 38 10.33 14.86 -4.94
N GLY A 39 10.21 13.73 -5.65
CA GLY A 39 10.31 12.39 -5.08
C GLY A 39 8.99 11.82 -4.57
N ASN A 40 7.85 12.48 -4.77
CA ASN A 40 6.55 11.93 -4.42
C ASN A 40 6.19 10.82 -5.41
N LYS A 41 5.67 9.70 -4.89
CA LYS A 41 5.26 8.57 -5.72
C LYS A 41 3.97 8.90 -6.45
N LEU A 42 3.96 8.72 -7.76
CA LEU A 42 2.80 8.93 -8.64
C LEU A 42 2.15 7.61 -9.05
N GLN A 43 2.95 6.57 -9.24
CA GLN A 43 2.45 5.26 -9.68
C GLN A 43 3.29 4.12 -9.09
N LYS A 44 2.63 3.01 -8.81
CA LYS A 44 3.22 1.69 -8.60
C LYS A 44 2.59 0.72 -9.59
N LYS A 45 3.40 -0.07 -10.29
CA LYS A 45 2.93 -1.14 -11.17
C LYS A 45 3.52 -2.46 -10.71
N VAL A 46 2.68 -3.44 -10.44
CA VAL A 46 3.06 -4.81 -10.09
C VAL A 46 2.72 -5.71 -11.26
N THR A 47 3.72 -6.36 -11.86
CA THR A 47 3.53 -7.31 -12.94
C THR A 47 3.93 -8.70 -12.46
N GLU A 48 2.99 -9.64 -12.42
CA GLU A 48 3.20 -11.03 -12.05
C GLU A 48 2.70 -11.92 -13.19
N GLY A 49 3.62 -12.57 -13.92
CA GLY A 49 3.29 -13.27 -15.15
C GLY A 49 2.70 -12.33 -16.20
N SER A 50 1.48 -12.62 -16.67
CA SER A 50 0.71 -11.75 -17.58
C SER A 50 -0.18 -10.73 -16.88
N ALA A 51 -0.36 -10.85 -15.56
CA ALA A 51 -1.21 -9.94 -14.80
C ALA A 51 -0.44 -8.67 -14.42
N THR A 52 -1.06 -7.51 -14.63
CA THR A 52 -0.52 -6.22 -14.22
C THR A 52 -1.55 -5.51 -13.36
N LYS A 53 -1.13 -5.07 -12.17
CA LYS A 53 -1.88 -4.21 -11.27
C LYS A 53 -1.21 -2.85 -11.20
N THR A 54 -1.93 -1.79 -11.56
CA THR A 54 -1.45 -0.42 -11.46
C THR A 54 -2.13 0.26 -10.28
N THR A 55 -1.35 0.90 -9.43
CA THR A 55 -1.81 1.76 -8.33
C THR A 55 -1.35 3.17 -8.60
N ASP A 56 -2.29 4.10 -8.75
CA ASP A 56 -2.01 5.51 -8.99
C ASP A 56 -2.27 6.32 -7.70
N TYR A 57 -1.38 7.28 -7.45
CA TYR A 57 -1.37 8.12 -6.26
C TYR A 57 -1.65 9.56 -6.69
N LEU A 58 -2.82 10.10 -6.30
CA LEU A 58 -3.25 11.45 -6.66
C LEU A 58 -3.65 12.22 -5.40
N GLY A 59 -2.69 12.93 -4.81
CA GLY A 59 -2.86 13.53 -3.49
C GLY A 59 -3.22 12.46 -2.46
N GLU A 60 -4.32 12.67 -1.73
CA GLU A 60 -4.84 11.71 -0.74
C GLU A 60 -5.59 10.52 -1.37
N MET A 61 -5.80 10.52 -2.69
CA MET A 61 -6.59 9.51 -3.38
C MET A 61 -5.72 8.38 -3.91
N ILE A 62 -6.15 7.14 -3.66
CA ILE A 62 -5.52 5.93 -4.17
C ILE A 62 -6.44 5.24 -5.17
N PHE A 63 -5.93 4.97 -6.36
CA PHE A 63 -6.64 4.24 -7.40
C PHE A 63 -5.94 2.93 -7.69
N GLU A 64 -6.69 1.87 -7.99
CA GLU A 64 -6.16 0.63 -8.53
C GLU A 64 -6.85 0.33 -9.86
N ASN A 65 -6.05 0.18 -10.92
CA ASN A 65 -6.53 -0.02 -12.28
C ASN A 65 -7.61 1.00 -12.69
N ASN A 66 -7.37 2.28 -12.38
CA ASN A 66 -8.29 3.42 -12.58
C ASN A 66 -9.59 3.39 -11.74
N VAL A 67 -9.69 2.51 -10.73
CA VAL A 67 -10.83 2.46 -9.81
C VAL A 67 -10.41 3.04 -8.46
N LEU A 68 -11.15 4.03 -7.96
CA LEU A 68 -10.91 4.62 -6.64
C LEU A 68 -11.00 3.52 -5.57
N GLN A 69 -9.96 3.41 -4.74
CA GLN A 69 -9.92 2.48 -3.60
C GLN A 69 -10.26 3.21 -2.32
N HIS A 70 -9.62 4.34 -2.06
CA HIS A 70 -9.93 5.18 -0.91
C HIS A 70 -9.36 6.59 -1.07
N VAL A 71 -9.84 7.49 -0.22
CA VAL A 71 -9.28 8.83 0.01
C VAL A 71 -8.79 8.88 1.45
N ALA A 72 -7.53 9.19 1.68
CA ALA A 72 -6.97 9.32 3.03
C ALA A 72 -7.55 10.55 3.75
N MET A 73 -7.65 10.43 5.08
CA MET A 73 -7.99 11.51 5.99
C MET A 73 -7.07 11.44 7.22
N GLU A 74 -7.09 12.48 8.05
CA GLU A 74 -6.23 12.59 9.24
C GLU A 74 -6.34 11.37 10.17
N GLU A 75 -7.57 10.91 10.41
CA GLU A 75 -7.89 9.84 11.36
C GLU A 75 -8.24 8.49 10.70
N GLY A 76 -8.02 8.32 9.39
CA GLY A 76 -8.60 7.17 8.69
C GLY A 76 -8.60 7.27 7.17
N ARG A 77 -9.68 6.76 6.56
CA ARG A 77 -9.92 6.86 5.11
C ARG A 77 -11.42 6.80 4.77
N ILE A 78 -11.76 7.35 3.61
CA ILE A 78 -13.08 7.24 2.98
C ILE A 78 -13.00 6.18 1.89
N CYS A 79 -13.84 5.14 1.97
CA CYS A 79 -13.87 4.03 1.03
C CYS A 79 -15.18 4.04 0.22
N PRO A 80 -15.15 3.82 -1.11
CA PRO A 80 -16.37 3.62 -1.89
C PRO A 80 -17.13 2.37 -1.42
N ASN A 81 -18.46 2.49 -1.32
CA ASN A 81 -19.36 1.38 -1.02
C ASN A 81 -20.59 1.46 -1.93
N GLY A 82 -20.47 0.87 -3.13
CA GLY A 82 -21.48 1.00 -4.19
C GLY A 82 -21.57 2.45 -4.68
N THR A 83 -22.73 3.09 -4.48
CA THR A 83 -22.95 4.51 -4.79
C THR A 83 -22.71 5.45 -3.61
N ALA A 84 -22.43 4.91 -2.42
CA ALA A 84 -22.16 5.65 -1.21
C ALA A 84 -20.66 5.58 -0.83
N PHE A 85 -20.32 6.23 0.27
CA PHE A 85 -19.00 6.14 0.90
C PHE A 85 -19.17 5.70 2.34
N VAL A 86 -18.18 4.96 2.85
CA VAL A 86 -18.05 4.58 4.24
C VAL A 86 -16.75 5.12 4.81
N TYR A 87 -16.74 5.38 6.11
CA TYR A 87 -15.60 5.92 6.82
C TYR A 87 -14.94 4.82 7.65
N ASP A 88 -13.66 4.58 7.40
CA ASP A 88 -12.83 3.71 8.22
C ASP A 88 -11.91 4.59 9.09
N TYR A 89 -11.85 4.31 10.39
CA TYR A 89 -11.06 5.03 11.38
C TYR A 89 -9.89 4.19 11.87
N PHE A 90 -8.73 4.82 12.07
CA PHE A 90 -7.51 4.15 12.52
C PHE A 90 -7.27 4.38 14.02
N LEU A 91 -7.21 3.31 14.80
CA LEU A 91 -6.73 3.35 16.17
C LEU A 91 -5.22 3.17 16.16
N LYS A 92 -4.49 4.25 16.45
CA LYS A 92 -3.03 4.28 16.42
C LYS A 92 -2.44 4.12 17.81
N ASP A 93 -1.27 3.48 17.88
CA ASP A 93 -0.45 3.51 19.09
C ASP A 93 0.33 4.83 19.23
N HIS A 94 1.09 4.96 20.32
CA HIS A 94 1.89 6.17 20.60
C HIS A 94 3.02 6.45 19.58
N LEU A 95 3.34 5.49 18.71
CA LEU A 95 4.32 5.65 17.63
C LEU A 95 3.64 5.88 16.26
N GLY A 96 2.30 5.94 16.24
CA GLY A 96 1.51 6.16 15.04
C GLY A 96 1.18 4.89 14.25
N ASN A 97 1.53 3.69 14.72
CA ASN A 97 1.17 2.45 14.03
C ASN A 97 -0.32 2.17 14.19
N VAL A 98 -1.01 1.81 13.11
CA VAL A 98 -2.43 1.45 13.13
C VAL A 98 -2.60 0.08 13.77
N ARG A 99 -3.13 0.01 14.99
CA ARG A 99 -3.38 -1.24 15.73
C ARG A 99 -4.72 -1.86 15.41
N ALA A 100 -5.70 -1.04 15.05
CA ALA A 100 -6.99 -1.51 14.59
C ALA A 100 -7.59 -0.52 13.59
N MET A 101 -8.43 -1.04 12.71
CA MET A 101 -9.24 -0.27 11.79
C MET A 101 -10.72 -0.59 12.03
N VAL A 102 -11.52 0.44 12.24
CA VAL A 102 -12.93 0.32 12.62
C VAL A 102 -13.76 1.15 11.66
N GLN A 103 -14.82 0.57 11.11
CA GLN A 103 -15.76 1.29 10.25
C GLN A 103 -16.71 2.18 11.08
N GLU A 104 -17.34 3.17 10.45
CA GLU A 104 -18.25 4.13 11.10
C GLU A 104 -19.41 3.49 11.89
N ASP A 105 -19.83 2.29 11.50
CA ASP A 105 -20.84 1.49 12.19
C ASP A 105 -20.28 0.71 13.41
N LYS A 106 -19.00 0.94 13.75
CA LYS A 106 -18.22 0.30 14.82
C LYS A 106 -17.84 -1.15 14.52
N THR A 107 -18.01 -1.60 13.29
CA THR A 107 -17.51 -2.91 12.85
C THR A 107 -15.97 -2.89 12.83
N LEU A 108 -15.34 -3.85 13.52
CA LEU A 108 -13.90 -4.08 13.43
C LEU A 108 -13.57 -4.66 12.06
N LEU A 109 -12.75 -3.95 11.28
CA LEU A 109 -12.31 -4.38 9.95
C LEU A 109 -11.00 -5.16 10.00
N GLU A 110 -10.05 -4.67 10.80
CA GLU A 110 -8.72 -5.26 10.91
C GLU A 110 -8.12 -4.99 12.29
N GLU A 111 -7.35 -5.95 12.80
CA GLU A 111 -6.52 -5.83 14.00
C GLU A 111 -5.10 -6.28 13.65
N THR A 112 -4.11 -5.47 14.03
CA THR A 112 -2.70 -5.67 13.65
C THR A 112 -1.77 -5.56 14.85
N HIS A 113 -0.94 -6.58 15.06
CA HIS A 113 0.06 -6.61 16.12
C HIS A 113 1.46 -6.46 15.54
N TYR A 114 2.19 -5.43 15.96
CA TYR A 114 3.56 -5.16 15.53
C TYR A 114 4.57 -5.63 16.59
N TYR A 115 5.57 -6.39 16.16
CA TYR A 115 6.81 -6.61 16.90
C TYR A 115 7.65 -5.31 17.01
N PRO A 116 8.61 -5.26 17.93
CA PRO A 116 9.64 -4.23 17.90
C PRO A 116 10.28 -4.16 16.51
N PHE A 117 10.46 -2.94 15.98
CA PHE A 117 10.91 -2.64 14.60
C PHE A 117 9.89 -2.88 13.47
N GLY A 118 8.61 -3.01 13.80
CA GLY A 118 7.52 -2.83 12.82
C GLY A 118 7.21 -4.04 11.94
N LEU A 119 7.76 -5.22 12.26
CA LEU A 119 7.31 -6.47 11.66
C LEU A 119 5.88 -6.77 12.15
N ILE A 120 5.00 -7.10 11.21
CA ILE A 120 3.63 -7.57 11.44
C ILE A 120 3.63 -9.10 11.44
#